data_AF-A0A410W6N6-F1
#
_entry.id   AF-A0A410W6N6-F1
#
_cell.length_a   1.000
_cell.length_b   1.000
_cell.length_c   1.000
_cell.angle_alpha   90.00
_cell.angle_beta   90.00
_cell.angle_gamma   90.00
#
_symmetry.space_group_name_H-M   'P 1'
#
loop_
_entity.id
_entity.type
_entity.pdbx_description
1 polymer ?
#
loop_
_entity_poly.entity_id
_entity_poly.type
_entity_poly.pdbx_seq_one_letter_code
_entity_poly.pdbx_strand_id
1 'polypeptide(L)'
;MFPPPEHDNIGFHIVNPGSAKPFSAVAVKMTPDLVAWISNAGQFFPWWTWKCVEVADGVLDLNLGRTVSTGQKGQDGETRSRYRHVDNVADEILSKYRAALGDVTKDDIFHFVYGQLHDTAYRAKYAADLKKMLPHIETPISREWFDMVVAAGSELTALHVEYEDVEAYPLDVQIKQGCSEDDREMWHLTKVKWAKCKGPETGKSVNDVTKTFYNTKLTITGFPEDSEDYLLGSGSVPAWIIDLYQVKKDKASGIVRDPNDWGQTRCIIPVTLWM
;
A
#
# COMPACT_ATOMS: atom_id res chain seq x y z
N MET A 1 -13.27 11.25 -3.99
CA MET A 1 -12.13 10.71 -3.22
C MET A 1 -10.81 11.18 -3.78
N PHE A 2 -10.55 11.03 -5.09
CA PHE A 2 -9.37 11.58 -5.76
C PHE A 2 -9.81 12.55 -6.89
N PRO A 3 -9.99 13.86 -6.63
CA PRO A 3 -10.21 14.86 -7.66
C PRO A 3 -8.98 15.05 -8.58
N PRO A 4 -9.04 15.93 -9.60
CA PRO A 4 -7.94 16.18 -10.55
C PRO A 4 -6.57 16.41 -9.85
N PRO A 5 -5.45 16.21 -10.55
CA PRO A 5 -4.18 15.64 -10.04
C PRO A 5 -3.43 16.43 -8.95
N GLU A 6 -3.93 17.56 -8.49
CA GLU A 6 -3.35 18.39 -7.42
C GLU A 6 -3.83 17.98 -6.00
N HIS A 7 -4.74 17.01 -5.93
CA HIS A 7 -5.40 16.58 -4.70
C HIS A 7 -4.89 15.20 -4.27
N ASP A 8 -3.98 15.21 -3.29
CA ASP A 8 -3.52 13.99 -2.65
C ASP A 8 -4.61 13.46 -1.71
N ASN A 9 -4.63 12.14 -1.52
CA ASN A 9 -5.47 11.50 -0.51
C ASN A 9 -4.80 10.20 -0.07
N ILE A 10 -4.92 9.88 1.21
CA ILE A 10 -4.44 8.64 1.78
C ILE A 10 -5.64 7.84 2.23
N GLY A 11 -5.56 6.52 2.13
CA GLY A 11 -6.53 5.63 2.73
C GLY A 11 -5.96 4.24 2.81
N PHE A 12 -6.76 3.31 3.32
CA PHE A 12 -6.38 1.90 3.27
C PHE A 12 -7.40 1.07 2.51
N HIS A 13 -6.89 0.08 1.80
CA HIS A 13 -7.64 -0.85 1.02
C HIS A 13 -7.69 -2.20 1.74
N ILE A 14 -8.89 -2.74 1.93
CA ILE A 14 -9.09 -4.08 2.52
C ILE A 14 -9.73 -5.01 1.51
N VAL A 15 -9.48 -6.30 1.68
CA VAL A 15 -10.14 -7.35 0.91
C VAL A 15 -11.65 -7.39 1.22
N ASN A 16 -12.51 -7.50 0.20
CA ASN A 16 -13.95 -7.58 0.44
C ASN A 16 -14.38 -8.90 1.11
N PRO A 17 -15.52 -8.87 1.82
CA PRO A 17 -16.20 -10.06 2.29
C PRO A 17 -16.44 -11.08 1.18
N GLY A 18 -16.37 -12.37 1.51
CA GLY A 18 -16.53 -13.47 0.56
C GLY A 18 -15.24 -13.86 -0.17
N SER A 19 -14.13 -13.19 0.12
CA SER A 19 -12.84 -13.53 -0.46
C SER A 19 -12.39 -14.95 -0.11
N ALA A 20 -11.86 -15.65 -1.11
CA ALA A 20 -11.17 -16.93 -0.93
C ALA A 20 -9.76 -16.77 -0.31
N LYS A 21 -9.24 -15.54 -0.25
CA LYS A 21 -7.91 -15.22 0.29
C LYS A 21 -7.99 -14.78 1.76
N PRO A 22 -6.90 -14.91 2.54
CA PRO A 22 -6.78 -14.31 3.85
C PRO A 22 -7.15 -12.83 3.88
N PHE A 23 -7.56 -12.36 5.05
CA PHE A 23 -7.81 -10.94 5.27
C PHE A 23 -6.48 -10.17 5.22
N SER A 24 -6.45 -9.10 4.42
CA SER A 24 -5.32 -8.19 4.28
C SER A 24 -5.79 -6.75 4.16
N ALA A 25 -4.96 -5.83 4.64
CA ALA A 25 -5.17 -4.40 4.57
C ALA A 25 -3.85 -3.74 4.15
N VAL A 26 -3.90 -2.70 3.30
CA VAL A 26 -2.72 -1.92 2.91
C VAL A 26 -3.09 -0.45 2.74
N ALA A 27 -2.28 0.45 3.27
CA ALA A 27 -2.44 1.89 3.07
C ALA A 27 -1.83 2.32 1.73
N VAL A 28 -2.51 3.21 1.01
CA VAL A 28 -2.08 3.72 -0.30
C VAL A 28 -2.36 5.21 -0.43
N LYS A 29 -1.47 5.93 -1.12
CA LYS A 29 -1.64 7.35 -1.51
C LYS A 29 -2.18 7.55 -2.93
N MET A 30 -2.29 6.49 -3.72
CA MET A 30 -2.75 6.51 -5.11
C MET A 30 -4.13 5.89 -5.23
N THR A 31 -4.84 6.20 -6.33
CA THR A 31 -6.16 5.61 -6.61
C THR A 31 -6.04 4.09 -6.73
N PRO A 32 -6.66 3.31 -5.82
CA PRO A 32 -6.55 1.86 -5.87
C PRO A 32 -7.39 1.29 -7.01
N ASP A 33 -6.87 0.24 -7.64
CA ASP A 33 -7.66 -0.61 -8.54
C ASP A 33 -8.71 -1.41 -7.74
N LEU A 34 -9.88 -1.63 -8.32
CA LEU A 34 -10.96 -2.40 -7.67
C LEU A 34 -10.48 -3.79 -7.24
N VAL A 35 -9.64 -4.42 -8.07
CA VAL A 35 -9.09 -5.76 -7.87
C VAL A 35 -7.58 -5.65 -7.58
N ALA A 36 -7.19 -4.73 -6.69
CA ALA A 36 -5.79 -4.54 -6.28
C ALA A 36 -5.10 -5.84 -5.83
N TRP A 37 -5.87 -6.82 -5.34
CA TRP A 37 -5.40 -8.14 -4.92
C TRP A 37 -5.49 -9.24 -6.01
N ILE A 38 -5.58 -8.82 -7.28
CA ILE A 38 -5.68 -9.61 -8.53
C ILE A 38 -6.93 -10.50 -8.65
N SER A 39 -7.46 -11.03 -7.55
CA SER A 39 -8.50 -12.06 -7.56
C SER A 39 -9.83 -11.64 -6.98
N ASN A 40 -9.88 -10.67 -6.06
CA ASN A 40 -11.11 -10.22 -5.42
C ASN A 40 -11.16 -8.70 -5.35
N ALA A 41 -12.37 -8.17 -5.48
CA ALA A 41 -12.63 -6.78 -5.22
C ALA A 41 -12.23 -6.42 -3.77
N GLY A 42 -11.80 -5.19 -3.54
CA GLY A 42 -11.67 -4.66 -2.20
C GLY A 42 -12.47 -3.40 -1.98
N GLN A 43 -12.41 -2.93 -0.74
CA GLN A 43 -13.04 -1.69 -0.30
C GLN A 43 -11.95 -0.74 0.12
N PHE A 44 -11.99 0.47 -0.42
CA PHE A 44 -11.10 1.56 -0.02
C PHE A 44 -11.78 2.41 1.05
N PHE A 45 -11.05 2.66 2.14
CA PHE A 45 -11.42 3.54 3.23
C PHE A 45 -10.53 4.79 3.16
N PRO A 46 -10.99 5.85 2.48
CA PRO A 46 -10.26 7.11 2.42
C PRO A 46 -10.21 7.76 3.80
N TRP A 47 -9.07 8.37 4.13
CA TRP A 47 -8.93 9.24 5.30
C TRP A 47 -9.78 10.49 5.12
N TRP A 48 -9.76 11.06 3.91
CA TRP A 48 -10.47 12.30 3.62
C TRP A 48 -11.37 12.20 2.38
N THR A 49 -12.36 13.07 2.30
CA THR A 49 -13.19 13.25 1.12
C THR A 49 -13.14 14.70 0.66
N TRP A 50 -12.67 14.88 -0.57
CA TRP A 50 -12.80 16.15 -1.27
C TRP A 50 -14.24 16.39 -1.75
N LYS A 51 -14.89 17.44 -1.25
CA LYS A 51 -16.23 17.88 -1.67
C LYS A 51 -16.14 19.13 -2.54
N CYS A 52 -16.87 19.15 -3.66
CA CYS A 52 -16.97 20.35 -4.49
C CYS A 52 -17.66 21.47 -3.70
N VAL A 53 -17.06 22.65 -3.68
CA VAL A 53 -17.68 23.86 -3.14
C VAL A 53 -18.56 24.43 -4.26
N GLU A 54 -19.87 24.30 -4.10
CA GLU A 54 -20.85 24.87 -5.02
C GLU A 54 -20.74 26.39 -5.00
N VAL A 55 -20.53 26.98 -6.18
CA VAL A 55 -20.70 28.42 -6.39
C VAL A 55 -22.18 28.63 -6.67
N ALA A 56 -22.85 29.53 -5.94
CA ALA A 56 -24.27 29.80 -6.12
C ALA A 56 -24.61 30.13 -7.59
N ASP A 57 -25.69 29.54 -8.10
CA ASP A 57 -26.16 29.76 -9.47
C ASP A 57 -26.27 31.26 -9.80
N GLY A 58 -25.60 31.68 -10.87
CA GLY A 58 -25.59 33.07 -11.35
C GLY A 58 -24.45 33.95 -10.81
N VAL A 59 -23.57 33.44 -9.94
CA VAL A 59 -22.37 34.15 -9.50
C VAL A 59 -21.19 33.79 -10.41
N LEU A 60 -20.64 34.79 -11.09
CA LEU A 60 -19.46 34.64 -11.93
C LEU A 60 -18.21 34.60 -11.03
N ASP A 61 -17.69 33.40 -10.79
CA ASP A 61 -16.49 33.22 -9.99
C ASP A 61 -15.24 33.65 -10.79
N LEU A 62 -14.74 34.85 -10.48
CA LEU A 62 -13.54 35.44 -11.07
C LEU A 62 -12.24 34.71 -10.67
N ASN A 63 -12.30 33.74 -9.75
CA ASN A 63 -11.17 32.89 -9.37
C ASN A 63 -11.12 31.58 -10.17
N LEU A 64 -11.94 31.41 -11.21
CA LEU A 64 -11.85 30.28 -12.14
C LEU A 64 -10.43 30.16 -12.72
N GLY A 65 -9.65 29.21 -12.21
CA GLY A 65 -8.28 28.95 -12.65
C GLY A 65 -7.18 29.58 -11.78
N ARG A 66 -7.53 30.28 -10.70
CA ARG A 66 -6.56 30.62 -9.64
C ARG A 66 -6.59 29.53 -8.58
N THR A 67 -5.47 28.85 -8.38
CA THR A 67 -5.26 27.95 -7.24
C THR A 67 -5.26 28.79 -5.96
N VAL A 68 -6.44 29.01 -5.39
CA VAL A 68 -6.58 29.56 -4.05
C VAL A 68 -6.46 28.38 -3.09
N SER A 69 -5.35 28.31 -2.37
CA SER A 69 -5.17 27.40 -1.24
C SER A 69 -5.44 28.16 0.05
N THR A 70 -6.38 27.65 0.85
CA THR A 70 -6.65 28.17 2.19
C THR A 70 -6.66 27.01 3.18
N GLY A 71 -5.96 27.19 4.31
CA GLY A 71 -5.73 26.13 5.30
C GLY A 71 -4.33 25.50 5.19
N GLN A 72 -3.96 24.68 6.18
CA GLN A 72 -2.75 23.86 6.12
C GLN A 72 -3.02 22.60 5.29
N LYS A 73 -2.01 22.15 4.52
CA LYS A 73 -2.12 20.92 3.70
C LYS A 73 -2.47 19.73 4.58
N GLY A 74 -3.51 18.98 4.21
CA GLY A 74 -3.92 17.74 4.90
C GLY A 74 -4.76 17.94 6.15
N GLN A 75 -5.21 19.17 6.46
CA GLN A 75 -6.14 19.42 7.58
C GLN A 75 -7.59 19.51 7.11
N ASP A 76 -8.51 19.18 8.01
CA ASP A 76 -9.95 19.34 7.77
C ASP A 76 -10.28 20.80 7.42
N GLY A 77 -11.06 21.00 6.36
CA GLY A 77 -11.41 22.32 5.86
C GLY A 77 -10.39 22.97 4.91
N GLU A 78 -9.26 22.32 4.60
CA GLU A 78 -8.37 22.77 3.51
C GLU A 78 -9.19 22.94 2.23
N THR A 79 -9.11 24.11 1.60
CA THR A 79 -9.71 24.33 0.29
C THR A 79 -8.60 24.45 -0.74
N ARG A 80 -8.62 23.56 -1.74
CA ARG A 80 -7.76 23.62 -2.92
C ARG A 80 -8.63 23.78 -4.14
N SER A 81 -8.38 24.84 -4.90
CA SER A 81 -9.17 25.12 -6.10
C SER A 81 -10.68 25.18 -5.74
N ARG A 82 -11.50 24.25 -6.25
CA ARG A 82 -12.95 24.16 -5.93
C ARG A 82 -13.31 23.05 -4.97
N TYR A 83 -12.35 22.38 -4.35
CA TYR A 83 -12.61 21.25 -3.47
C TYR A 83 -12.24 21.59 -2.04
N ARG A 84 -13.17 21.29 -1.12
CA ARG A 84 -12.94 21.31 0.31
C ARG A 84 -12.60 19.91 0.79
N HIS A 85 -11.52 19.81 1.53
CA HIS A 85 -11.07 18.64 2.26
C HIS A 85 -11.98 18.42 3.47
N VAL A 86 -12.51 17.20 3.61
CA VAL A 86 -13.40 16.82 4.72
C VAL A 86 -12.92 15.52 5.33
N ASP A 87 -12.74 15.50 6.65
CA ASP A 87 -12.41 14.28 7.40
C ASP A 87 -13.55 13.24 7.36
N ASN A 88 -13.21 11.98 7.09
CA ASN A 88 -14.20 10.89 7.07
C ASN A 88 -14.45 10.25 8.44
N VAL A 89 -13.64 10.57 9.46
CA VAL A 89 -13.95 10.22 10.83
C VAL A 89 -15.06 11.16 11.34
N ALA A 90 -16.23 10.60 11.57
CA ALA A 90 -17.40 11.34 12.04
C ALA A 90 -17.19 11.92 13.45
N ASP A 91 -17.72 13.12 13.69
CA ASP A 91 -17.62 13.81 14.99
C ASP A 91 -18.29 13.02 16.13
N GLU A 92 -19.31 12.23 15.82
CA GLU A 92 -19.96 11.32 16.76
C GLU A 92 -19.00 10.22 17.24
N ILE A 93 -18.18 9.67 16.34
CA ILE A 93 -17.16 8.66 16.68
C ILE A 93 -16.05 9.31 17.51
N LEU A 94 -15.58 10.50 17.11
CA LEU A 94 -14.61 11.25 17.91
C LEU A 94 -15.11 11.49 19.33
N SER A 95 -16.38 11.91 19.47
CA SER A 95 -17.01 12.14 20.77
C SER A 95 -17.08 10.86 21.61
N LYS A 96 -17.40 9.71 20.99
CA LYS A 96 -17.41 8.41 21.65
C LYS A 96 -16.02 7.99 22.15
N TYR A 97 -14.99 8.15 21.34
CA TYR A 97 -13.61 7.84 21.74
C TYR A 97 -13.13 8.77 22.86
N ARG A 98 -13.43 10.07 22.76
CA ARG A 98 -13.07 11.04 23.81
C ARG A 98 -13.77 10.77 25.14
N ALA A 99 -15.03 10.32 25.11
CA ALA A 99 -15.75 9.93 26.31
C ALA A 99 -15.12 8.72 27.01
N ALA A 100 -14.50 7.80 26.27
CA ALA A 100 -13.86 6.61 26.82
C ALA A 100 -12.39 6.83 27.21
N LEU A 101 -11.65 7.64 26.45
CA LEU A 101 -10.17 7.69 26.49
C LEU A 101 -9.59 9.08 26.80
N GLY A 102 -10.42 10.12 26.88
CA GLY A 102 -9.99 11.50 27.10
C GLY A 102 -9.56 12.20 25.80
N ASP A 103 -8.36 12.78 25.78
CA ASP A 103 -7.92 13.60 24.66
C ASP A 103 -7.45 12.74 23.47
N VAL A 104 -8.29 12.65 22.44
CA VAL A 104 -8.09 11.84 21.23
C VAL A 104 -8.43 12.69 20.00
N THR A 105 -7.68 12.53 18.91
CA THR A 105 -7.92 13.18 17.62
C THR A 105 -8.51 12.23 16.58
N LYS A 106 -8.98 12.76 15.44
CA LYS A 106 -9.48 11.93 14.33
C LYS A 106 -8.37 11.12 13.68
N ASP A 107 -7.17 11.69 13.59
CA ASP A 107 -5.97 11.03 13.07
C ASP A 107 -5.58 9.83 13.93
N ASP A 108 -5.63 9.97 15.26
CA ASP A 108 -5.39 8.86 16.18
C ASP A 108 -6.38 7.71 15.93
N ILE A 109 -7.67 8.03 15.72
CA ILE A 109 -8.69 7.01 15.44
C ILE A 109 -8.40 6.30 14.11
N PHE A 110 -7.99 7.04 13.08
CA PHE A 110 -7.66 6.46 11.77
C PHE A 110 -6.46 5.50 11.88
N HIS A 111 -5.37 5.94 12.53
CA HIS A 111 -4.20 5.10 12.76
C HIS A 111 -4.51 3.90 13.66
N PHE A 112 -5.31 4.09 14.71
CA PHE A 112 -5.75 3.00 15.58
C PHE A 112 -6.49 1.91 14.80
N VAL A 113 -7.44 2.30 13.93
CA VAL A 113 -8.17 1.34 13.09
C VAL A 113 -7.18 0.58 12.20
N TYR A 114 -6.23 1.28 11.57
CA TYR A 114 -5.24 0.64 10.71
C TYR A 114 -4.34 -0.34 11.48
N GLY A 115 -3.87 0.05 12.67
CA GLY A 115 -3.07 -0.81 13.57
C GLY A 115 -3.86 -2.03 14.05
N GLN A 116 -5.11 -1.84 14.46
CA GLN A 116 -5.99 -2.92 14.91
C GLN A 116 -6.25 -3.95 13.80
N LEU A 117 -6.38 -3.50 12.56
CA LEU A 117 -6.53 -4.39 11.40
C LEU A 117 -5.25 -5.19 11.10
N HIS A 118 -4.11 -4.85 11.69
CA HIS A 118 -2.84 -5.59 11.59
C HIS A 118 -2.54 -6.47 12.81
N ASP A 119 -3.30 -6.33 13.89
CA ASP A 119 -3.18 -7.21 15.06
C ASP A 119 -3.52 -8.67 14.69
N THR A 120 -2.53 -9.55 14.84
CA THR A 120 -2.67 -10.98 14.55
C THR A 120 -3.69 -11.65 15.47
N ALA A 121 -3.80 -11.22 16.72
CA ALA A 121 -4.80 -11.73 17.67
C ALA A 121 -6.22 -11.33 17.25
N TYR A 122 -6.41 -10.08 16.81
CA TYR A 122 -7.68 -9.61 16.25
C TYR A 122 -8.07 -10.39 15.00
N ARG A 123 -7.16 -10.53 14.03
CA ARG A 123 -7.41 -11.29 12.79
C ARG A 123 -7.77 -12.74 13.08
N ALA A 124 -7.08 -13.38 14.03
CA ALA A 124 -7.37 -14.76 14.43
C ALA A 124 -8.73 -14.89 15.12
N LYS A 125 -9.04 -13.99 16.07
CA LYS A 125 -10.29 -14.00 16.84
C LYS A 125 -11.52 -13.80 15.95
N TYR A 126 -11.44 -12.88 14.98
CA TYR A 126 -12.56 -12.51 14.11
C TYR A 126 -12.47 -13.09 12.70
N ALA A 127 -11.63 -14.11 12.46
CA ALA A 127 -11.37 -14.66 11.12
C ALA A 127 -12.66 -15.08 10.37
N ALA A 128 -13.64 -15.64 11.08
CA ALA A 128 -14.91 -16.05 10.49
C ALA A 128 -15.78 -14.86 10.05
N ASP A 129 -15.75 -13.76 10.81
CA ASP A 129 -16.52 -12.55 10.55
C ASP A 129 -15.85 -11.73 9.45
N LEU A 130 -14.53 -11.54 9.50
CA LEU A 130 -13.74 -10.87 8.47
C LEU A 130 -13.89 -11.52 7.08
N LYS A 131 -14.22 -12.81 7.04
CA LYS A 131 -14.55 -13.52 5.80
C LYS A 131 -15.95 -13.20 5.27
N LYS A 132 -16.90 -12.80 6.11
CA LYS A 132 -18.33 -12.68 5.77
C LYS A 132 -18.84 -11.24 5.75
N MET A 133 -18.17 -10.33 6.43
CA MET A 133 -18.61 -8.94 6.59
C MET A 133 -17.42 -8.01 6.81
N LEU A 134 -17.67 -6.71 6.70
CA LEU A 134 -16.65 -5.69 6.95
C LEU A 134 -16.21 -5.73 8.41
N PRO A 135 -14.94 -5.37 8.70
CA PRO A 135 -14.42 -5.33 10.07
C PRO A 135 -15.25 -4.39 10.94
N HIS A 136 -15.58 -4.85 12.14
CA HIS A 136 -16.14 -4.01 13.20
C HIS A 136 -15.10 -3.84 14.30
N ILE A 137 -14.75 -2.59 14.57
CA ILE A 137 -13.75 -2.22 15.57
C ILE A 137 -14.48 -1.71 16.82
N GLU A 138 -14.25 -2.39 17.95
CA GLU A 138 -14.76 -1.95 19.24
C GLU A 138 -13.99 -0.73 19.73
N THR A 139 -14.67 0.15 20.47
CA THR A 139 -14.00 1.30 21.10
C THR A 139 -13.10 0.77 22.23
N PRO A 140 -11.80 1.11 22.24
CA PRO A 140 -10.88 0.71 23.31
C PRO A 140 -11.35 1.22 24.66
N ILE A 141 -11.03 0.48 25.70
CA ILE A 141 -11.25 0.90 27.10
C ILE A 141 -9.92 1.32 27.74
N SER A 142 -8.79 0.74 27.30
CA SER A 142 -7.47 1.09 27.81
C SER A 142 -6.84 2.19 26.96
N ARG A 143 -6.50 3.31 27.60
CA ARG A 143 -5.79 4.42 26.96
C ARG A 143 -4.38 4.04 26.54
N GLU A 144 -3.64 3.37 27.42
CA GLU A 144 -2.27 2.93 27.14
C GLU A 144 -2.21 1.99 25.95
N TRP A 145 -3.13 1.02 25.87
CA TRP A 145 -3.21 0.11 24.74
C TRP A 145 -3.61 0.84 23.45
N PHE A 146 -4.56 1.78 23.52
CA PHE A 146 -4.93 2.60 22.38
C PHE A 146 -3.72 3.37 21.83
N ASP A 147 -2.99 4.09 22.67
CA ASP A 147 -1.82 4.88 22.25
C ASP A 147 -0.73 3.99 21.62
N MET A 148 -0.50 2.79 22.17
CA MET A 148 0.42 1.81 21.60
C MET A 148 -0.01 1.37 20.19
N VAL A 149 -1.30 1.07 19.99
CA VAL A 149 -1.83 0.66 18.67
C VAL A 149 -1.85 1.83 17.69
N VAL A 150 -2.12 3.05 18.15
CA VAL A 150 -2.01 4.28 17.35
C VAL A 150 -0.60 4.48 16.84
N ALA A 151 0.41 4.37 17.71
CA ALA A 151 1.81 4.51 17.35
C ALA A 151 2.21 3.47 16.28
N ALA A 152 1.90 2.19 16.51
CA ALA A 152 2.17 1.13 15.54
C ALA A 152 1.41 1.34 14.21
N GLY A 153 0.16 1.76 14.27
CA GLY A 153 -0.66 2.06 13.10
C GLY A 153 -0.14 3.24 12.28
N SER A 154 0.37 4.28 12.93
CA SER A 154 0.98 5.44 12.29
C SER A 154 2.28 5.07 11.59
N GLU A 155 3.18 4.34 12.25
CA GLU A 155 4.42 3.83 11.66
C GLU A 155 4.13 2.91 10.46
N LEU A 156 3.19 1.97 10.61
CA LEU A 156 2.77 1.08 9.51
C LEU A 156 2.15 1.86 8.35
N THR A 157 1.37 2.91 8.61
CA THR A 157 0.77 3.72 7.54
C THR A 157 1.85 4.45 6.76
N ALA A 158 2.81 5.07 7.45
CA ALA A 158 3.94 5.73 6.82
C ALA A 158 4.75 4.75 5.96
N LEU A 159 5.05 3.55 6.48
CA LEU A 159 5.79 2.52 5.75
C LEU A 159 5.08 2.10 4.45
N HIS A 160 3.76 1.85 4.51
CA HIS A 160 3.01 1.41 3.33
C HIS A 160 2.74 2.53 2.32
N VAL A 161 2.60 3.77 2.77
CA VAL A 161 2.33 4.92 1.88
C VAL A 161 3.61 5.38 1.18
N GLU A 162 4.73 5.36 1.89
CA GLU A 162 6.03 5.85 1.41
C GLU A 162 7.02 4.70 1.13
N TYR A 163 6.52 3.50 0.80
CA TYR A 163 7.33 2.29 0.61
C TYR A 163 8.48 2.46 -0.40
N GLU A 164 8.37 3.40 -1.34
CA GLU A 164 9.39 3.69 -2.35
C GLU A 164 10.59 4.44 -1.78
N ASP A 165 10.36 5.25 -0.73
CA ASP A 165 11.31 6.19 -0.15
C ASP A 165 11.98 5.67 1.14
N VAL A 166 11.62 4.46 1.60
CA VAL A 166 12.20 3.80 2.77
C VAL A 166 13.65 3.38 2.48
N GLU A 167 14.51 3.32 3.51
CA GLU A 167 15.86 2.79 3.38
C GLU A 167 15.84 1.33 2.87
N ALA A 168 16.62 1.03 1.83
CA ALA A 168 16.65 -0.30 1.25
C ALA A 168 17.25 -1.32 2.20
N TYR A 169 16.66 -2.53 2.25
CA TYR A 169 17.27 -3.63 2.97
C TYR A 169 18.61 -4.00 2.29
N PRO A 170 19.70 -4.22 3.05
CA PRO A 170 21.02 -4.46 2.48
C PRO A 170 21.10 -5.86 1.85
N LEU A 171 20.75 -5.95 0.57
CA LEU A 171 20.86 -7.16 -0.24
C LEU A 171 22.21 -7.24 -0.97
N ASP A 172 22.69 -8.46 -1.20
CA ASP A 172 23.89 -8.73 -1.99
C ASP A 172 23.52 -8.82 -3.48
N VAL A 173 23.99 -7.85 -4.27
CA VAL A 173 23.77 -7.78 -5.72
C VAL A 173 25.00 -8.32 -6.44
N GLN A 174 24.87 -9.55 -6.94
CA GLN A 174 25.93 -10.26 -7.63
C GLN A 174 25.83 -10.05 -9.14
N ILE A 175 26.91 -9.53 -9.71
CA ILE A 175 27.05 -9.25 -11.14
C ILE A 175 27.85 -10.37 -11.78
N LYS A 176 27.36 -10.86 -12.92
CA LYS A 176 28.08 -11.87 -13.69
C LYS A 176 29.43 -11.32 -14.18
N GLN A 177 30.48 -12.12 -13.99
CA GLN A 177 31.85 -11.78 -14.39
C GLN A 177 31.93 -11.34 -15.87
N GLY A 178 32.52 -10.16 -16.11
CA GLY A 178 32.65 -9.56 -17.44
C GLY A 178 31.55 -8.56 -17.84
N CYS A 179 30.61 -8.23 -16.95
CA CYS A 179 29.66 -7.14 -17.14
C CYS A 179 30.12 -5.90 -16.33
N SER A 180 29.89 -4.70 -16.88
CA SER A 180 30.17 -3.42 -16.20
C SER A 180 28.90 -2.88 -15.54
N GLU A 181 29.01 -2.35 -14.32
CA GLU A 181 27.92 -1.69 -13.58
C GLU A 181 27.33 -0.47 -14.32
N ASP A 182 28.15 0.17 -15.16
CA ASP A 182 27.80 1.38 -15.90
C ASP A 182 26.94 1.11 -17.16
N ASP A 183 26.76 -0.16 -17.55
CA ASP A 183 25.94 -0.51 -18.70
C ASP A 183 24.44 -0.39 -18.35
N ARG A 184 23.72 0.53 -19.01
CA ARG A 184 22.26 0.69 -18.82
C ARG A 184 21.47 -0.59 -19.08
N GLU A 185 21.91 -1.39 -20.06
CA GLU A 185 21.34 -2.69 -20.41
C GLU A 185 21.53 -3.77 -19.32
N MET A 186 22.32 -3.48 -18.28
CA MET A 186 22.48 -4.35 -17.13
C MET A 186 21.27 -4.28 -16.19
N TRP A 187 20.64 -3.11 -16.08
CA TRP A 187 19.50 -2.86 -15.21
C TRP A 187 18.15 -3.09 -15.90
N HIS A 188 18.19 -3.38 -17.21
CA HIS A 188 16.99 -3.70 -17.97
C HIS A 188 16.32 -4.96 -17.43
N LEU A 189 15.08 -4.81 -17.01
CA LEU A 189 14.25 -5.86 -16.46
C LEU A 189 13.58 -6.64 -17.59
N THR A 190 13.74 -7.97 -17.61
CA THR A 190 12.96 -8.81 -18.54
C THR A 190 11.93 -9.62 -17.78
N LYS A 191 12.41 -10.43 -16.84
CA LYS A 191 11.58 -11.28 -16.00
C LYS A 191 12.37 -11.72 -14.78
N VAL A 192 11.91 -11.32 -13.61
CA VAL A 192 12.46 -11.79 -12.35
C VAL A 192 11.98 -13.22 -12.08
N LYS A 193 12.84 -14.05 -11.49
CA LYS A 193 12.47 -15.41 -11.06
C LYS A 193 13.19 -15.78 -9.77
N TRP A 194 12.46 -16.43 -8.86
CA TRP A 194 13.07 -17.15 -7.75
C TRP A 194 14.09 -18.19 -8.23
N ALA A 195 15.16 -18.34 -7.47
CA ALA A 195 16.01 -19.52 -7.60
C ALA A 195 15.24 -20.78 -7.19
N LYS A 196 15.79 -21.94 -7.53
CA LYS A 196 15.19 -23.24 -7.25
C LYS A 196 16.11 -24.04 -6.36
N CYS A 197 15.61 -24.48 -5.21
CA CYS A 197 16.28 -25.42 -4.32
C CYS A 197 15.53 -26.75 -4.29
N LYS A 198 16.17 -27.81 -3.77
CA LYS A 198 15.47 -29.07 -3.49
C LYS A 198 14.88 -28.97 -2.08
N GLY A 199 13.57 -29.21 -1.97
CA GLY A 199 12.89 -29.18 -0.69
C GLY A 199 13.47 -30.25 0.27
N PRO A 200 13.75 -29.89 1.53
CA PRO A 200 14.43 -30.77 2.49
C PRO A 200 13.68 -32.08 2.77
N GLU A 201 12.35 -32.08 2.66
CA GLU A 201 11.52 -33.25 2.99
C GLU A 201 11.02 -34.06 1.79
N THR A 202 10.92 -33.46 0.60
CA THR A 202 10.23 -34.10 -0.55
C THR A 202 11.10 -34.28 -1.79
N GLY A 203 12.31 -33.70 -1.82
CA GLY A 203 13.19 -33.73 -2.99
C GLY A 203 12.64 -33.01 -4.24
N LYS A 204 11.46 -32.39 -4.13
CA LYS A 204 10.83 -31.59 -5.20
C LYS A 204 11.53 -30.24 -5.32
N SER A 205 11.50 -29.67 -6.53
CA SER A 205 12.03 -28.33 -6.76
C SER A 205 11.09 -27.28 -6.16
N VAL A 206 11.55 -26.60 -5.11
CA VAL A 206 10.85 -25.51 -4.42
C VAL A 206 11.55 -24.18 -4.76
N ASN A 207 10.84 -23.06 -4.61
CA ASN A 207 11.48 -21.75 -4.73
C ASN A 207 12.44 -21.54 -3.56
N ASP A 208 13.63 -21.05 -3.87
CA ASP A 208 14.56 -20.52 -2.89
C ASP A 208 14.26 -19.03 -2.71
N VAL A 209 13.64 -18.69 -1.59
CA VAL A 209 13.16 -17.34 -1.29
C VAL A 209 14.29 -16.41 -0.84
N THR A 210 15.50 -16.96 -0.64
CA THR A 210 16.70 -16.18 -0.28
C THR A 210 17.43 -15.61 -1.48
N LYS A 211 17.06 -16.05 -2.69
CA LYS A 211 17.79 -15.79 -3.93
C LYS A 211 16.88 -15.60 -5.14
N THR A 212 17.13 -14.52 -5.87
CA THR A 212 16.33 -14.12 -7.02
C THR A 212 17.22 -13.77 -8.21
N PHE A 213 16.84 -14.24 -9.39
CA PHE A 213 17.44 -13.83 -10.65
C PHE A 213 16.69 -12.63 -11.20
N TYR A 214 17.35 -11.46 -11.21
CA TYR A 214 16.77 -10.22 -11.73
C TYR A 214 16.73 -10.23 -13.27
N ASN A 215 17.85 -10.61 -13.88
CA ASN A 215 17.97 -10.90 -15.32
C ASN A 215 19.11 -11.91 -15.56
N THR A 216 19.57 -12.06 -16.80
CA THR A 216 20.65 -13.01 -17.15
C THR A 216 22.04 -12.60 -16.65
N LYS A 217 22.19 -11.35 -16.19
CA LYS A 217 23.45 -10.73 -15.76
C LYS A 217 23.50 -10.44 -14.26
N LEU A 218 22.34 -10.26 -13.62
CA LEU A 218 22.16 -9.84 -12.24
C LEU A 218 21.44 -10.90 -11.41
N THR A 219 22.03 -11.22 -10.26
CA THR A 219 21.46 -12.09 -9.24
C THR A 219 21.44 -11.35 -7.91
N ILE A 220 20.32 -11.39 -7.21
CA ILE A 220 20.15 -10.75 -5.91
C ILE A 220 20.02 -11.86 -4.86
N THR A 221 20.79 -11.77 -3.79
CA THR A 221 20.84 -12.73 -2.68
C THR A 221 20.76 -12.03 -1.33
N GLY A 222 20.43 -12.79 -0.29
CA GLY A 222 20.38 -12.28 1.08
C GLY A 222 19.00 -11.78 1.50
N PHE A 223 17.94 -12.17 0.78
CA PHE A 223 16.57 -11.95 1.25
C PHE A 223 16.35 -12.72 2.55
N PRO A 224 15.77 -12.08 3.58
CA PRO A 224 15.51 -12.75 4.84
C PRO A 224 14.32 -13.70 4.66
N GLU A 225 14.37 -14.88 5.29
CA GLU A 225 13.38 -15.96 5.07
C GLU A 225 11.97 -15.57 5.52
N ASP A 226 11.87 -14.69 6.53
CA ASP A 226 10.63 -14.14 7.09
C ASP A 226 9.96 -13.09 6.19
N SER A 227 10.61 -12.61 5.12
CA SER A 227 9.98 -11.70 4.14
C SER A 227 8.77 -12.31 3.42
N GLU A 228 8.63 -13.65 3.44
CA GLU A 228 7.46 -14.34 2.90
C GLU A 228 6.27 -14.38 3.86
N ASP A 229 6.48 -14.09 5.15
CA ASP A 229 5.42 -14.16 6.17
C ASP A 229 4.46 -12.97 6.08
N TYR A 230 4.91 -11.84 5.53
CA TYR A 230 4.05 -10.69 5.30
C TYR A 230 3.18 -10.88 4.04
N LEU A 231 2.01 -11.47 4.26
CA LEU A 231 1.05 -11.81 3.21
C LEU A 231 0.08 -10.68 2.89
N LEU A 232 0.12 -10.26 1.63
CA LEU A 232 -0.82 -9.33 1.03
C LEU A 232 -1.76 -10.09 0.09
N GLY A 233 -2.98 -10.36 0.55
CA GLY A 233 -3.94 -11.21 -0.14
C GLY A 233 -3.45 -12.66 -0.19
N SER A 234 -2.85 -13.08 -1.31
CA SER A 234 -2.42 -14.46 -1.52
C SER A 234 -0.96 -14.67 -1.87
N GLY A 235 -0.18 -13.60 -1.85
CA GLY A 235 1.24 -13.63 -2.07
C GLY A 235 1.95 -12.76 -1.04
N SER A 236 3.21 -13.07 -0.81
CA SER A 236 4.13 -12.18 -0.10
C SER A 236 4.41 -10.94 -0.97
N VAL A 237 4.90 -9.87 -0.34
CA VAL A 237 5.36 -8.67 -1.07
C VAL A 237 6.44 -9.05 -2.12
N PRO A 238 7.50 -9.81 -1.77
CA PRO A 238 8.45 -10.30 -2.76
C PRO A 238 7.84 -11.06 -3.95
N ALA A 239 6.88 -11.95 -3.69
CA ALA A 239 6.21 -12.71 -4.74
C ALA A 239 5.39 -11.81 -5.68
N TRP A 240 4.73 -10.78 -5.14
CA TRP A 240 3.98 -9.82 -5.96
C TRP A 240 4.87 -9.03 -6.89
N ILE A 241 6.00 -8.56 -6.38
CA ILE A 241 6.98 -7.85 -7.18
C ILE A 241 7.45 -8.71 -8.34
N ILE A 242 7.77 -9.99 -8.10
CA ILE A 242 8.22 -10.92 -9.15
C ILE A 242 7.13 -11.16 -10.21
N ASP A 243 5.85 -11.26 -9.83
CA ASP A 243 4.78 -11.49 -10.80
C ASP A 243 4.39 -10.22 -11.58
N LEU A 244 4.47 -9.04 -10.96
CA LEU A 244 4.06 -7.78 -11.57
C LEU A 244 5.18 -7.15 -12.42
N TYR A 245 6.43 -7.22 -11.96
CA TYR A 245 7.60 -6.65 -12.63
C TYR A 245 8.19 -7.65 -13.65
N GLN A 246 7.44 -7.84 -14.75
CA GLN A 246 7.91 -8.58 -15.92
C GLN A 246 7.28 -8.03 -17.19
N VAL A 247 8.03 -8.07 -18.28
CA VAL A 247 7.52 -7.66 -19.60
C VAL A 247 6.47 -8.68 -20.04
N LYS A 248 5.21 -8.24 -20.12
CA LYS A 248 4.05 -9.06 -20.52
C LYS A 248 3.42 -8.46 -21.76
N LYS A 249 3.14 -9.30 -22.77
CA LYS A 249 2.35 -8.92 -23.94
C LYS A 249 0.99 -9.60 -23.86
N ASP A 250 -0.07 -8.81 -23.87
CA ASP A 250 -1.41 -9.35 -23.97
C ASP A 250 -1.64 -9.90 -25.39
N LYS A 251 -2.15 -11.14 -25.47
CA LYS A 251 -2.28 -11.85 -26.76
C LYS A 251 -3.43 -11.31 -27.61
N ALA A 252 -4.49 -10.83 -26.98
CA ALA A 252 -5.70 -10.39 -27.69
C ALA A 252 -5.54 -8.97 -28.23
N SER A 253 -5.09 -8.04 -27.40
CA SER A 253 -4.88 -6.62 -27.77
C SER A 253 -3.52 -6.36 -28.42
N GLY A 254 -2.53 -7.21 -28.17
CA GLY A 254 -1.15 -6.98 -28.60
C GLY A 254 -0.41 -5.91 -27.79
N ILE A 255 -1.03 -5.32 -26.76
CA ILE A 255 -0.43 -4.29 -25.92
C ILE A 255 0.68 -4.92 -25.07
N VAL A 256 1.85 -4.28 -25.10
CA VAL A 256 3.01 -4.67 -24.29
C VAL A 256 3.00 -3.82 -23.03
N ARG A 257 3.04 -4.49 -21.87
CA ARG A 257 3.27 -3.87 -20.57
C ARG A 257 4.74 -4.09 -20.23
N ASP A 258 5.53 -3.05 -20.36
CA ASP A 258 6.94 -3.02 -19.99
C ASP A 258 7.14 -2.16 -18.73
N PRO A 259 7.57 -2.75 -17.60
CA PRO A 259 7.85 -1.97 -16.39
C PRO A 259 9.02 -0.98 -16.56
N ASN A 260 9.93 -1.21 -17.52
CA ASN A 260 11.07 -0.32 -17.75
C ASN A 260 10.65 1.04 -18.31
N ASP A 261 9.50 1.13 -18.99
CA ASP A 261 8.97 2.39 -19.53
C ASP A 261 8.59 3.40 -18.43
N TRP A 262 8.35 2.91 -17.20
CA TRP A 262 7.94 3.72 -16.06
C TRP A 262 9.12 4.30 -15.27
N GLY A 263 10.32 3.68 -15.33
CA GLY A 263 11.47 4.08 -14.54
C GLY A 263 12.52 4.84 -15.34
N GLN A 264 12.79 6.10 -14.98
CA GLN A 264 13.93 6.82 -15.54
C GLN A 264 15.22 6.45 -14.80
N THR A 265 16.19 5.94 -15.57
CA THR A 265 17.64 5.88 -15.29
C THR A 265 18.17 4.71 -14.47
N ARG A 266 17.42 4.13 -13.54
CA ARG A 266 17.73 2.84 -12.90
C ARG A 266 16.42 2.17 -12.51
N CYS A 267 15.79 1.44 -13.44
CA CYS A 267 14.79 0.45 -13.07
C CYS A 267 15.54 -0.63 -12.28
N ILE A 268 15.83 -0.35 -11.03
CA ILE A 268 15.96 -1.36 -10.01
C ILE A 268 14.53 -1.39 -9.48
N ILE A 269 13.87 -2.54 -9.52
CA ILE A 269 12.76 -2.78 -8.59
C ILE A 269 13.24 -2.22 -7.27
N PRO A 270 12.66 -1.12 -6.75
CA PRO A 270 13.23 -0.41 -5.61
C PRO A 270 13.68 -1.46 -4.61
N VAL A 271 14.99 -1.56 -4.33
CA VAL A 271 15.46 -2.59 -3.37
C VAL A 271 14.81 -2.37 -1.99
N THR A 272 14.23 -1.19 -1.82
CA THR A 272 13.33 -0.71 -0.76
C THR A 272 11.98 -1.45 -0.68
N LEU A 273 11.49 -2.03 -1.77
CA LEU A 273 10.19 -2.75 -1.84
C LEU A 273 10.21 -4.16 -1.25
N TRP A 274 11.34 -4.64 -0.73
CA TRP A 274 11.51 -6.00 -0.24
C TRP A 274 11.54 -6.07 1.29
N MET A 275 10.97 -5.06 1.96
CA MET A 275 10.71 -5.04 3.40
C MET A 275 9.27 -5.47 3.73
#